data_AF-A0A939KWD8-F1
#
_entry.id   AF-A0A939KWD8-F1
#
_cell.length_a   1.000
_cell.length_b   1.000
_cell.length_c   1.000
_cell.angle_alpha   90.00
_cell.angle_beta   90.00
_cell.angle_gamma   90.00
#
_symmetry.space_group_name_H-M   'P 1'
#
loop_
_entity.id
_entity.type
_entity.pdbx_description
1 polymer ?
#
loop_
_entity_poly.entity_id
_entity_poly.type
_entity_poly.pdbx_seq_one_letter_code
_entity_poly.pdbx_strand_id
1 'polypeptide(L)'
;MKAIKVMGRIDDRGQLALDEPLSIDTNQRVEVIVLIPEIATLDDDDEPKAQILDDFRQAWHEAMTGQTIPVARLWEGIDDDLRTIN
;
A
#
# COMPACT_ATOMS: atom_id res chain seq x y z
N MET A 1 9.67 -0.61 -12.42
CA MET A 1 9.10 0.48 -11.60
C MET A 1 10.12 0.85 -10.53
N LYS A 2 10.24 2.12 -10.14
CA LYS A 2 11.17 2.58 -9.09
C LYS A 2 10.36 3.33 -8.04
N ALA A 3 10.39 2.84 -6.80
CA ALA A 3 9.70 3.50 -5.69
C ALA A 3 10.62 4.55 -5.05
N ILE A 4 10.06 5.70 -4.69
CA ILE A 4 10.75 6.79 -4.01
C ILE A 4 9.93 7.13 -2.77
N LYS A 5 10.56 7.11 -1.58
CA LYS A 5 9.92 7.49 -0.32
C LYS A 5 10.43 8.87 0.10
N VAL A 6 9.51 9.82 0.23
CA VAL A 6 9.75 11.17 0.74
C VAL A 6 8.64 11.53 1.73
N MET A 7 8.96 12.34 2.73
CA MET A 7 7.97 12.82 3.70
C MET A 7 7.13 13.94 3.10
N GLY A 8 5.88 14.00 3.50
CA GLY A 8 4.97 15.05 3.09
C GLY A 8 3.83 15.19 4.07
N ARG A 9 3.05 16.25 3.88
CA ARG A 9 1.91 16.59 4.72
C ARG A 9 0.66 16.70 3.86
N ILE A 10 -0.46 16.27 4.44
CA ILE A 10 -1.78 16.57 3.90
C ILE A 10 -2.24 17.87 4.54
N ASP A 11 -2.55 18.87 3.71
CA ASP A 11 -3.07 20.15 4.18
C ASP A 11 -4.56 20.09 4.56
N ASP A 12 -5.11 21.21 5.03
CA ASP A 12 -6.52 21.36 5.41
C ASP A 12 -7.51 21.19 4.25
N ARG A 13 -7.02 21.19 3.00
CA ARG A 13 -7.79 20.98 1.78
C ARG A 13 -7.61 19.57 1.21
N GLY A 14 -6.85 18.71 1.89
CA GLY A 14 -6.58 17.34 1.44
C GLY A 14 -5.52 17.23 0.35
N GLN A 15 -4.71 18.28 0.11
CA GLN A 15 -3.62 18.23 -0.87
C GLN A 15 -2.33 17.72 -0.22
N LEU A 16 -1.60 16.86 -0.95
CA LEU A 16 -0.29 16.38 -0.54
C LEU A 16 0.79 17.41 -0.92
N ALA A 17 1.43 17.98 0.09
CA ALA A 17 2.65 18.77 -0.05
C ALA A 17 3.86 17.92 0.38
N LEU A 18 4.87 17.79 -0.48
CA LEU A 18 6.11 17.12 -0.12
C LEU A 18 7.00 18.08 0.67
N ASP A 19 7.68 17.57 1.70
CA ASP A 19 8.66 18.37 2.45
C ASP A 19 9.88 18.71 1.59
N GLU A 20 10.19 17.84 0.61
CA GLU A 20 11.31 17.99 -0.33
C GLU A 20 10.89 17.57 -1.76
N PRO A 21 11.47 18.18 -2.81
CA PRO A 21 11.20 17.78 -4.20
C PRO A 21 11.63 16.33 -4.49
N LEU A 22 10.90 15.65 -5.38
CA LEU A 22 11.34 14.36 -5.91
C LEU A 22 12.49 14.58 -6.90
N SER A 23 13.63 13.92 -6.68
CA SER A 23 14.79 13.93 -7.60
C SER A 23 14.50 13.09 -8.86
N ILE A 24 13.61 13.60 -9.72
CA ILE A 24 13.21 13.00 -10.99
C ILE A 24 13.48 14.01 -12.10
N ASP A 25 14.33 13.65 -13.07
CA ASP A 25 14.76 14.54 -14.15
C ASP A 25 13.76 14.64 -15.31
N THR A 26 12.56 14.08 -15.16
CA THR A 26 11.54 14.00 -16.20
C THR A 26 10.19 14.52 -15.71
N ASN A 27 9.55 15.34 -16.54
CA ASN A 27 8.16 15.75 -16.32
C ASN A 27 7.24 14.64 -16.81
N GLN A 28 6.77 13.80 -15.88
CA GLN A 28 5.90 12.65 -16.18
C GLN A 28 4.83 12.51 -15.11
N ARG A 29 3.70 11.88 -15.48
CA ARG A 29 2.68 11.48 -14.53
C ARG A 29 3.18 10.29 -13.72
N VAL A 30 2.97 10.32 -12.40
CA VAL A 30 3.34 9.25 -11.48
C VAL A 30 2.11 8.81 -10.68
N GLU A 31 2.14 7.57 -10.21
CA GLU A 31 1.19 7.04 -9.23
C GLU A 31 1.73 7.35 -7.83
N VAL A 32 0.86 7.80 -6.92
CA VAL A 32 1.23 8.19 -5.55
C VAL A 32 0.50 7.30 -4.56
N ILE A 33 1.26 6.69 -3.65
CA ILE A 33 0.74 5.92 -2.51
C ILE A 33 1.00 6.72 -1.24
N VAL A 34 -0.06 7.03 -0.49
CA VAL A 34 0.01 7.82 0.75
C VAL A 34 -0.11 6.87 1.94
N LEU A 35 0.88 6.91 2.84
CA LEU A 35 0.87 6.13 4.06
C LEU A 35 0.39 7.03 5.20
N ILE A 36 -0.81 6.76 5.72
CA ILE A 36 -1.35 7.44 6.89
C ILE A 36 -1.07 6.56 8.10
N PRO A 37 -0.26 7.01 9.08
CA PRO A 37 -0.05 6.23 10.29
C PRO A 37 -1.35 6.15 11.05
N GLU A 38 -1.79 4.93 11.36
CA GLU A 38 -2.94 4.71 12.21
C GLU A 38 -2.54 5.14 13.64
N ILE A 39 -2.96 6.35 14.03
CA ILE A 39 -2.83 6.79 15.41
C ILE A 39 -3.90 6.03 16.17
N ALA A 40 -3.59 4.80 16.54
CA ALA A 40 -4.45 4.01 17.39
C ALA A 40 -4.81 4.85 18.62
N THR A 41 -6.07 5.28 18.70
CA THR A 41 -6.71 5.46 20.00
C THR A 41 -6.45 4.17 20.73
N LEU A 42 -5.76 4.27 21.87
CA LEU A 42 -5.45 3.13 22.71
C LEU A 42 -6.75 2.51 23.21
N ASP A 43 -7.37 1.66 22.39
CA ASP A 43 -8.20 0.58 22.88
C ASP A 43 -7.33 -0.68 22.70
N ASP A 44 -6.99 -1.28 23.82
CA ASP A 44 -5.87 -2.22 24.01
C ASP A 44 -6.14 -3.63 23.44
N ASP A 45 -7.05 -3.80 22.49
CA ASP A 45 -7.54 -5.12 22.04
C ASP A 45 -7.30 -5.48 20.57
N ASP A 46 -6.78 -4.58 19.73
CA ASP A 46 -6.55 -4.89 18.31
C ASP A 46 -5.05 -5.14 18.03
N GLU A 47 -4.76 -6.40 17.65
CA GLU A 47 -3.59 -6.94 16.94
C GLU A 47 -2.25 -6.19 17.15
N PRO A 48 -1.17 -6.83 17.68
CA PRO A 48 0.05 -6.11 18.02
C PRO A 48 0.56 -5.34 16.80
N LYS A 49 0.48 -4.00 16.85
CA LYS A 49 0.78 -3.02 15.78
C LYS A 49 2.03 -3.34 14.94
N ALA A 50 2.97 -4.09 15.51
CA ALA A 50 4.13 -4.63 14.83
C ALA A 50 3.79 -5.59 13.66
N GLN A 51 2.79 -6.47 13.82
CA GLN A 51 2.38 -7.42 12.78
C GLN A 51 1.79 -6.70 11.57
N ILE A 52 0.90 -5.73 11.77
CA ILE A 52 0.34 -4.91 10.67
C ILE A 52 1.44 -4.15 9.92
N LEU A 53 2.41 -3.58 10.66
CA LEU A 53 3.55 -2.88 10.06
C LEU A 53 4.47 -3.84 9.27
N ASP A 54 4.67 -5.06 9.75
CA ASP A 54 5.48 -6.07 9.08
C ASP A 54 4.76 -6.64 7.85
N ASP A 55 3.47 -6.91 7.94
CA ASP A 55 2.64 -7.33 6.81
C ASP A 55 2.61 -6.25 5.73
N PHE A 56 2.51 -4.98 6.12
CA PHE A 56 2.57 -3.87 5.18
C PHE A 56 3.96 -3.73 4.53
N ARG A 57 5.04 -3.91 5.29
CA ARG A 57 6.40 -3.94 4.73
C ARG A 57 6.59 -5.08 3.75
N GLN A 58 6.02 -6.24 4.06
CA GLN A 58 6.06 -7.42 3.20
C GLN A 58 5.29 -7.14 1.91
N ALA A 59 4.05 -6.68 2.00
CA ALA A 59 3.24 -6.33 0.83
C ALA A 59 3.91 -5.24 -0.04
N TRP A 60 4.53 -4.25 0.59
CA TRP A 60 5.31 -3.22 -0.10
C TRP A 60 6.56 -3.80 -0.80
N HIS A 61 7.27 -4.72 -0.17
CA HIS A 61 8.40 -5.42 -0.77
C HIS A 61 7.98 -6.29 -1.95
N GLU A 62 6.90 -7.05 -1.82
CA GLU A 62 6.33 -7.88 -2.87
C GLU A 62 5.89 -7.03 -4.08
N ALA A 63 5.22 -5.90 -3.83
CA ALA A 63 4.86 -4.94 -4.88
C ALA A 63 6.07 -4.37 -5.61
N MET A 64 7.13 -3.99 -4.87
CA MET A 64 8.34 -3.44 -5.48
C MET A 64 9.19 -4.48 -6.22
N THR A 65 9.16 -5.74 -5.79
CA THR A 65 9.92 -6.84 -6.41
C THR A 65 9.13 -7.54 -7.52
N GLY A 66 7.87 -7.15 -7.75
CA GLY A 66 7.01 -7.77 -8.75
C GLY A 66 6.50 -9.16 -8.33
N GLN A 67 6.62 -9.51 -7.05
CA GLN A 67 6.02 -10.70 -6.45
C GLN A 67 4.53 -10.46 -6.16
N THR A 68 3.80 -9.97 -7.16
CA THR A 68 2.36 -9.72 -7.08
C THR A 68 1.63 -10.65 -8.03
N ILE A 69 0.47 -11.16 -7.61
CA ILE A 69 -0.42 -11.87 -8.52
C ILE A 69 -1.33 -10.88 -9.25
N PRO A 70 -1.52 -11.02 -10.59
CA PRO A 70 -2.47 -10.19 -11.32
C PRO A 70 -3.88 -10.32 -10.74
N VAL A 71 -4.63 -9.23 -10.71
CA VAL A 71 -6.01 -9.23 -10.17
C VAL A 71 -6.92 -10.22 -10.90
N ALA A 72 -6.73 -10.44 -12.20
CA ALA A 72 -7.45 -11.47 -12.95
C ALA A 72 -7.21 -12.88 -12.39
N ARG A 73 -6.02 -13.13 -11.82
CA ARG A 73 -5.62 -14.41 -11.25
C ARG A 73 -6.08 -14.59 -9.80
N LEU A 74 -6.45 -13.51 -9.10
CA LEU A 74 -7.04 -13.59 -7.75
C LEU A 74 -8.40 -14.32 -7.78
N TRP A 75 -9.13 -14.21 -8.88
CA TRP A 75 -10.45 -14.82 -9.05
C TRP A 75 -10.40 -16.30 -9.50
N GLU A 76 -9.28 -16.75 -10.08
CA GLU A 76 -9.10 -18.12 -10.58
C GLU A 76 -9.15 -19.20 -9.49
N GLY A 77 -8.98 -18.84 -8.21
CA GLY A 77 -9.09 -19.76 -7.07
C GLY A 77 -10.38 -19.64 -6.26
N ILE A 78 -11.24 -18.67 -6.56
CA ILE A 78 -12.51 -18.42 -5.83
C ILE A 78 -13.68 -19.11 -6.55
N ASP A 79 -13.60 -19.28 -7.87
CA ASP A 79 -14.65 -19.92 -8.67
C ASP A 79 -14.71 -21.45 -8.51
N ASP A 80 -13.64 -22.10 -8.04
CA ASP A 80 -13.58 -23.57 -7.90
C ASP A 80 -14.36 -24.10 -6.68
N ASP A 81 -14.57 -23.28 -5.64
CA ASP A 81 -15.35 -23.66 -4.44
C ASP A 81 -16.87 -23.67 -4.68
N LEU A 82 -17.36 -23.11 -5.80
CA LEU A 82 -18.79 -23.09 -6.13
C LEU A 82 -19.24 -24.27 -7.01
N ARG A 83 -18.34 -25.18 -7.41
CA ARG A 83 -18.66 -26.29 -8.32
C ARG A 83 -18.70 -27.68 -7.70
N THR A 84 -18.44 -27.83 -6.39
CA THR A 84 -18.46 -29.15 -5.72
C THR A 84 -19.76 -29.42 -4.94
N ILE A 85 -20.76 -28.53 -5.02
CA ILE A 85 -22.08 -28.70 -4.42
C ILE A 85 -23.13 -28.94 -5.52
N ASN A 86 -23.04 -30.08 -6.25
CA ASN A 86 -24.17 -30.65 -6.97
C ASN A 86 -24.00 -32.15 -7.19
#